data_AF-A0AAV1NR86-F1
#
_entry.id   AF-A0AAV1NR86-F1
#
_cell.length_a   1.000
_cell.length_b   1.000
_cell.length_c   1.000
_cell.angle_alpha   90.00
_cell.angle_beta   90.00
_cell.angle_gamma   90.00
#
_symmetry.space_group_name_H-M   'P 1'
#
loop_
_entity.id
_entity.type
_entity.pdbx_description
1 polymer ?
#
loop_
_entity_poly.entity_id
_entity_poly.type
_entity_poly.pdbx_seq_one_letter_code
_entity_poly.pdbx_strand_id
1 'polypeptide(L)' 'MLAKAPKLKNTIKSKMKSNVNVRPASEAMIELLTLLFLSSLAEEAKAKAFEEKSATIRAHHVKSVSKKLLKKARG' A
#
# COMPACT_ATOMS: atom_id res chain seq x y z
N MET A 1 -7.07 -20.80 4.09
CA MET A 1 -8.06 -19.82 4.58
C MET A 1 -7.61 -18.43 4.14
N LEU A 2 -8.39 -17.73 3.32
CA LEU A 2 -8.15 -16.31 3.07
C LEU A 2 -8.37 -15.58 4.40
N ALA A 3 -7.29 -15.05 4.99
CA ALA A 3 -7.42 -14.21 6.17
C ALA A 3 -8.41 -13.07 5.85
N LYS A 4 -9.36 -12.81 6.75
CA LYS A 4 -10.25 -11.64 6.58
C LYS A 4 -9.38 -10.42 6.32
N ALA A 5 -9.76 -9.63 5.32
CA ALA A 5 -9.07 -8.38 5.03
C ALA A 5 -8.94 -7.57 6.33
N PRO A 6 -7.73 -7.10 6.67
CA PRO A 6 -7.51 -6.35 7.89
C PRO A 6 -8.42 -5.11 7.87
N LYS A 7 -9.10 -4.82 8.99
CA LYS A 7 -9.95 -3.64 9.10
C LYS A 7 -9.08 -2.37 9.07
N LEU A 8 -8.86 -1.78 7.90
CA LEU A 8 -7.94 -0.64 7.71
C LEU A 8 -8.32 0.56 8.59
N LYS A 9 -9.62 0.74 8.87
CA LYS A 9 -10.13 1.72 9.84
C LYS A 9 -9.42 1.63 11.20
N ASN A 10 -9.22 0.42 11.73
CA ASN A 10 -8.60 0.21 13.04
C ASN A 10 -7.12 0.59 12.99
N THR A 11 -6.43 0.21 11.92
CA THR A 11 -5.04 0.57 11.69
C THR A 11 -4.87 2.09 11.66
N ILE A 12 -5.72 2.79 10.90
CA ILE A 12 -5.70 4.25 10.83
C ILE A 12 -5.93 4.85 12.22
N LYS A 13 -7.01 4.46 12.90
CA LYS A 13 -7.31 4.95 14.26
C LYS A 13 -6.16 4.74 15.25
N SER A 14 -5.45 3.62 15.17
CA SER A 14 -4.29 3.35 16.04
C SER A 14 -3.04 4.20 15.72
N LYS A 15 -2.94 4.75 14.50
CA LYS A 15 -1.79 5.53 14.04
C LYS A 15 -2.04 7.03 14.02
N MET A 16 -3.30 7.47 14.10
CA MET A 16 -3.64 8.89 14.13
C MET A 16 -3.27 9.53 15.47
N LYS A 17 -2.72 10.75 15.41
CA LYS A 17 -2.37 11.54 16.60
C LYS A 17 -3.57 12.18 17.28
N SER A 18 -4.69 12.31 16.56
CA SER A 18 -5.93 12.91 17.04
C SER A 18 -7.10 11.95 16.86
N ASN A 19 -8.18 12.21 17.59
CA ASN A 19 -9.40 11.43 17.46
C ASN A 19 -10.10 11.76 16.12
N VAL A 20 -9.97 10.88 15.13
CA VAL A 20 -10.58 11.07 13.81
C VAL A 20 -11.80 10.19 13.62
N ASN A 21 -12.88 10.82 13.18
CA ASN A 21 -14.11 10.14 12.83
C ASN A 21 -14.06 9.62 11.39
N VAL A 22 -13.78 8.33 11.23
CA VAL A 22 -13.86 7.65 9.93
C VAL A 22 -15.31 7.22 9.67
N ARG A 23 -15.99 7.95 8.78
CA ARG A 23 -17.37 7.67 8.35
C ARG A 23 -17.41 6.50 7.35
N PRO A 24 -18.56 5.81 7.18
CA PRO A 24 -18.65 4.64 6.31
C PRO A 24 -18.15 4.85 4.86
N ALA A 25 -18.50 5.99 4.23
CA ALA A 25 -17.99 6.31 2.89
C ALA A 25 -16.46 6.50 2.85
N SER A 26 -15.87 7.05 3.92
CA SER A 26 -14.42 7.20 4.04
C SER A 26 -13.71 5.84 4.14
N GLU A 27 -14.36 4.82 4.72
CA GLU A 27 -13.80 3.46 4.77
C GLU A 27 -13.59 2.90 3.36
N ALA A 28 -14.60 2.99 2.49
CA ALA A 28 -14.47 2.55 1.10
C ALA A 28 -13.36 3.31 0.35
N MET A 29 -13.22 4.61 0.59
CA MET A 29 -12.14 5.41 -0.01
C MET A 29 -10.75 5.01 0.49
N ILE A 30 -10.61 4.69 1.78
CA ILE A 30 -9.36 4.17 2.37
C ILE A 30 -8.97 2.85 1.71
N GLU A 31 -9.93 1.93 1.54
CA GLU A 31 -9.71 0.65 0.87
C GLU A 31 -9.27 0.87 -0.58
N LEU A 32 -9.97 1.73 -1.32
CA LEU A 32 -9.62 2.07 -2.70
C LEU A 32 -8.20 2.66 -2.81
N LEU A 33 -7.86 3.64 -1.98
CA LEU A 33 -6.52 4.24 -1.97
C LEU A 33 -5.43 3.21 -1.65
N THR A 34 -5.72 2.27 -0.75
CA THR A 34 -4.79 1.20 -0.40
C THR A 34 -4.59 0.25 -1.58
N LEU A 35 -5.67 -0.13 -2.29
CA LEU A 35 -5.58 -0.96 -3.50
C LEU A 35 -4.79 -0.27 -4.61
N LEU A 36 -5.06 1.01 -4.87
CA LEU A 36 -4.34 1.78 -5.88
C LEU A 36 -2.84 1.88 -5.54
N PHE A 37 -2.51 2.16 -4.27
CA PHE A 37 -1.11 2.20 -3.82
C PHE A 37 -0.41 0.84 -4.00
N LEU A 38 -1.05 -0.26 -3.59
CA LEU A 38 -0.50 -1.60 -3.73
C LEU A 38 -0.36 -2.03 -5.19
N SER A 39 -1.29 -1.64 -6.06
CA SER A 39 -1.21 -1.89 -7.51
C SER A 39 0.00 -1.17 -8.11
N SER A 40 0.17 0.12 -7.82
CA SER A 40 1.35 0.87 -8.29
C SER A 40 2.66 0.32 -7.72
N LEU A 41 2.67 -0.13 -6.45
CA LEU A 41 3.83 -0.77 -5.85
C LEU A 41 4.20 -2.08 -6.54
N ALA A 42 3.21 -2.91 -6.88
CA ALA A 42 3.42 -4.15 -7.59
C ALA A 42 3.96 -3.92 -9.01
N GLU A 43 3.41 -2.92 -9.72
CA GLU A 43 3.88 -2.53 -11.06
C GLU A 43 5.33 -2.03 -11.04
N GLU A 44 5.68 -1.09 -10.15
CA GLU A 44 7.06 -0.59 -10.07
C GLU A 44 8.04 -1.69 -9.60
N ALA A 45 7.64 -2.56 -8.67
CA ALA A 45 8.47 -3.67 -8.22
C ALA A 45 8.67 -4.75 -9.29
N LYS A 46 7.65 -5.00 -10.12
CA LYS A 46 7.74 -5.89 -11.29
C LYS A 46 8.70 -5.32 -12.33
N ALA A 47 8.61 -4.02 -12.63
CA ALA A 47 9.53 -3.35 -13.53
C ALA A 47 10.98 -3.47 -13.05
N LYS A 48 11.21 -3.26 -11.75
CA LYS A 48 12.55 -3.44 -11.15
C LYS A 48 13.07 -4.87 -11.24
N ALA A 49 12.21 -5.86 -10.97
CA ALA A 49 12.57 -7.27 -11.12
C ALA A 49 12.94 -7.61 -12.57
N PHE A 50 12.22 -7.04 -13.54
CA PHE A 50 12.48 -7.23 -14.96
C PHE A 50 13.82 -6.59 -15.40
N GLU A 51 14.11 -5.36 -14.95
CA GLU A 51 15.40 -4.69 -15.21
C GLU A 51 16.59 -5.53 -14.72
N GLU A 52 16.43 -6.22 -13.58
CA GLU A 52 17.44 -7.08 -12.97
C GLU A 52 17.43 -8.52 -13.51
N LYS A 53 16.63 -8.81 -14.55
CA LYS A 53 16.44 -10.15 -15.14
C LYS A 53 16.02 -11.21 -14.11
N SER A 54 15.29 -10.79 -13.09
CA SER A 54 14.80 -11.66 -12.03
C SER A 54 13.44 -12.23 -12.39
N ALA A 55 13.30 -13.56 -12.35
CA ALA A 55 12.06 -14.26 -12.65
C ALA A 55 10.94 -14.02 -11.60
N THR A 56 11.29 -13.49 -10.42
CA THR A 56 10.36 -13.29 -9.31
C THR A 56 10.58 -11.94 -8.63
N ILE A 57 9.53 -11.37 -8.05
CA ILE A 57 9.65 -10.18 -7.20
C ILE A 57 10.23 -10.61 -5.85
N ARG A 58 11.37 -10.02 -5.48
CA ARG A 58 12.07 -10.26 -4.21
C ARG A 58 11.98 -9.02 -3.32
N ALA A 59 12.33 -9.20 -2.05
CA ALA A 59 12.24 -8.15 -1.04
C ALA A 59 13.01 -6.87 -1.41
N HIS A 60 14.18 -6.99 -2.06
CA HIS A 60 14.99 -5.83 -2.43
C HIS A 60 14.39 -5.02 -3.58
N HIS A 61 13.70 -5.65 -4.55
CA HIS A 61 12.95 -4.92 -5.58
C HIS A 61 11.90 -4.01 -4.93
N VAL A 62 11.09 -4.57 -4.03
CA VAL A 62 10.06 -3.82 -3.28
C VAL A 62 10.71 -2.68 -2.49
N LYS A 63 11.78 -2.96 -1.74
CA LYS A 63 12.48 -1.96 -0.92
C LYS A 63 13.02 -0.80 -1.75
N SER A 64 13.53 -1.07 -2.94
CA SER A 64 14.10 -0.05 -3.84
C SER A 64 13.06 0.96 -4.35
N VAL A 65 11.83 0.51 -4.63
CA VAL A 65 10.76 1.36 -5.17
C VAL A 65 9.88 1.99 -4.07
N SER A 66 9.79 1.35 -2.91
CA SER A 66 8.91 1.76 -1.81
C SER A 66 9.12 3.21 -1.36
N LYS A 67 10.37 3.67 -1.23
CA LYS A 67 10.66 5.05 -0.77
C LYS A 67 10.12 6.10 -1.73
N LYS A 68 10.23 5.86 -3.04
CA LYS A 68 9.76 6.77 -4.10
C LYS A 68 8.23 6.79 -4.13
N LEU A 69 7.59 5.63 -4.11
CA LEU A 69 6.13 5.50 -4.10
C LEU A 69 5.48 6.10 -2.85
N LEU A 70 6.03 5.83 -1.66
CA LEU A 70 5.55 6.45 -0.43
C LEU A 70 5.67 7.99 -0.46
N LYS A 71 6.67 8.54 -1.17
CA LYS A 71 6.79 9.98 -1.37
C LYS A 71 5.72 10.52 -2.31
N LYS A 72 5.37 9.78 -3.38
CA LYS A 72 4.28 10.12 -4.32
C LYS A 72 2.90 10.03 -3.67
N ALA A 73 2.71 9.09 -2.75
CA ALA A 73 1.44 8.86 -2.05
C ALA A 73 1.16 9.87 -0.93
N ARG A 74 2.05 10.84 -0.70
CA ARG A 74 1.78 11.96 0.20
C ARG A 74 0.73 12.85 -0.43
N GLY A 75 -0.32 13.17 0.34
CA GLY A 75 -1.29 14.20 0.00
C GLY A 75 -0.68 15.60 0.08
#